data_AF-A0A1V5W8N6-F1
#
_entry.id   AF-A0A1V5W8N6-F1
#
_cell.length_a   1.000
_cell.length_b   1.000
_cell.length_c   1.000
_cell.angle_alpha   90.00
_cell.angle_beta   90.00
_cell.angle_gamma   90.00
#
_symmetry.space_group_name_H-M   'P 1'
#
loop_
_entity.id
_entity.type
_entity.pdbx_description
1 polymer ?
#
loop_
_entity_poly.entity_id
_entity_poly.type
_entity_poly.pdbx_seq_one_letter_code
_entity_poly.pdbx_strand_id
1 'polypeptide(L)'
;MMRKRKVIALLVLCLALTQCTTWYRLTRKDSKLWNQSDIAILTSVAEAIEFRAGFDPYLDLDYIYMAGNFTKEEIAVKEKKLKEVITSFKSEDVIAFYEKVFSIVEILKWYAEDYKNDEEWNEATYIEKYLLPDTEKFSEMLEKNIIIINPDYSKIIEERKRVIKDRVKKDLD
;
A
#
# COMPACT_ATOMS: atom_id res chain seq x y z
N MET A 1 -2.39 -15.45 54.07
CA MET A 1 -3.45 -14.92 53.18
C MET A 1 -2.94 -14.05 52.02
N MET A 2 -1.85 -13.28 52.17
CA MET A 2 -1.31 -12.37 51.13
C MET A 2 -0.78 -13.07 49.86
N ARG A 3 -0.24 -14.29 49.95
CA ARG A 3 0.37 -15.00 48.80
C ARG A 3 -0.67 -15.41 47.74
N LYS A 4 -1.88 -15.80 48.15
CA LYS A 4 -2.98 -16.16 47.23
C LYS A 4 -3.56 -14.93 46.49
N ARG A 5 -3.66 -13.78 47.18
CA ARG A 5 -4.13 -12.51 46.56
C ARG A 5 -3.16 -11.99 45.51
N LYS A 6 -1.85 -12.12 45.72
CA LYS A 6 -0.83 -11.74 44.73
C LYS A 6 -0.88 -12.62 43.48
N VAL A 7 -1.10 -13.92 43.63
CA VAL A 7 -1.23 -14.85 42.48
C VAL A 7 -2.49 -14.57 41.67
N ILE A 8 -3.62 -14.29 42.32
CA ILE A 8 -4.88 -13.94 41.63
C ILE A 8 -4.73 -12.61 40.88
N ALA A 9 -4.11 -11.59 41.49
CA ALA A 9 -3.86 -10.31 40.83
C ALA A 9 -2.96 -10.47 39.59
N LEU A 10 -1.96 -11.36 39.65
CA LEU A 10 -1.07 -11.64 38.51
C LEU A 10 -1.81 -12.35 37.38
N LEU A 11 -2.70 -13.30 37.70
CA LEU A 11 -3.53 -14.00 36.70
C LEU A 11 -4.54 -13.08 36.02
N VAL A 12 -5.18 -12.17 36.77
CA VAL A 12 -6.11 -11.18 36.21
C VAL A 12 -5.37 -10.19 35.29
N LEU A 13 -4.15 -9.78 35.65
CA LEU A 13 -3.32 -8.94 34.80
C LEU A 13 -2.93 -9.64 33.49
N CYS A 14 -2.54 -10.92 33.54
CA CYS A 14 -2.24 -11.71 32.35
C CYS A 14 -3.47 -11.88 31.44
N LEU A 15 -4.65 -12.14 32.01
CA LEU A 15 -5.90 -12.24 31.26
C LEU A 15 -6.28 -10.90 30.60
N ALA A 16 -6.13 -9.78 31.32
CA ALA A 16 -6.38 -8.44 30.77
C ALA A 16 -5.45 -8.11 29.59
N LEU A 17 -4.17 -8.50 29.64
CA LEU A 17 -3.22 -8.30 28.55
C LEU A 17 -3.52 -9.15 27.31
N THR A 18 -4.07 -10.36 27.48
CA THR A 18 -4.47 -11.22 26.34
C THR A 18 -5.74 -10.75 25.63
N GLN A 19 -6.59 -9.96 26.29
CA GLN A 19 -7.78 -9.41 25.67
C GLN A 19 -7.45 -8.30 24.68
N CYS A 20 -6.41 -7.50 24.93
CA CYS A 20 -6.00 -6.45 24.00
C CYS A 20 -5.51 -7.01 22.65
N THR A 21 -4.72 -8.09 22.66
CA THR A 21 -4.21 -8.71 21.43
C THR A 21 -5.29 -9.45 20.65
N THR A 22 -6.23 -10.08 21.36
CA THR A 22 -7.37 -10.78 20.76
C THR A 22 -8.38 -9.80 20.18
N TRP A 23 -8.68 -8.71 20.91
CA TRP A 23 -9.54 -7.62 20.43
C TRP A 23 -8.94 -6.95 19.19
N TYR A 24 -7.66 -6.58 19.24
CA TYR A 24 -6.97 -6.02 18.08
C TYR A 24 -7.03 -6.96 16.87
N ARG A 25 -6.82 -8.28 17.03
CA ARG A 25 -6.97 -9.23 15.91
C ARG A 25 -8.40 -9.36 15.38
N LEU A 26 -9.41 -9.18 16.22
CA LEU A 26 -10.83 -9.30 15.82
C LEU A 26 -11.39 -8.01 15.22
N THR A 27 -10.88 -6.84 15.62
CA THR A 27 -11.37 -5.53 15.16
C THR A 27 -10.42 -4.83 14.19
N ARG A 28 -9.28 -5.44 13.85
CA ARG A 28 -8.39 -4.89 12.82
C ARG A 28 -9.12 -4.90 11.50
N LYS A 29 -9.36 -3.70 10.95
CA LYS A 29 -9.74 -3.55 9.56
C LYS A 29 -8.52 -3.93 8.73
N ASP A 30 -8.70 -4.91 7.86
CA ASP A 30 -7.71 -5.33 6.87
C ASP A 30 -8.16 -4.85 5.50
N SER A 31 -7.19 -4.46 4.68
CA SER A 31 -7.44 -4.20 3.26
C SER A 31 -8.03 -5.42 2.58
N LYS A 32 -9.05 -5.18 1.74
CA LYS A 32 -9.66 -6.19 0.85
C LYS A 32 -9.26 -6.01 -0.61
N LEU A 33 -8.29 -5.14 -0.88
CA LEU A 33 -7.97 -4.69 -2.24
C LEU A 33 -7.20 -5.75 -3.04
N TRP A 34 -6.40 -6.57 -2.37
CA TRP A 34 -5.40 -7.45 -2.99
C TRP A 34 -5.96 -8.85 -3.25
N ASN A 35 -5.87 -9.31 -4.51
CA ASN A 35 -6.16 -10.70 -4.87
C ASN A 35 -4.91 -11.59 -4.66
N GLN A 36 -5.04 -12.91 -4.83
CA GLN A 36 -3.94 -13.85 -4.59
C GLN A 36 -2.73 -13.62 -5.51
N SER A 37 -2.95 -13.20 -6.76
CA SER A 37 -1.87 -12.86 -7.71
C SER A 37 -1.13 -11.59 -7.25
N ASP A 38 -1.88 -10.55 -6.84
CA ASP A 38 -1.30 -9.31 -6.33
C ASP A 38 -0.47 -9.56 -5.07
N ILE A 39 -0.95 -10.44 -4.16
CA ILE A 39 -0.22 -10.80 -2.94
C ILE A 39 1.10 -11.49 -3.29
N ALA A 40 1.13 -12.35 -4.31
CA ALA A 40 2.36 -13.00 -4.75
C ALA A 40 3.36 -11.96 -5.30
N ILE A 41 2.91 -11.05 -6.16
CA ILE A 41 3.75 -9.97 -6.70
C ILE A 41 4.24 -9.05 -5.58
N LEU A 42 3.35 -8.61 -4.68
CA LEU A 42 3.68 -7.78 -3.52
C LEU A 42 4.73 -8.44 -2.63
N THR A 43 4.60 -9.74 -2.36
CA THR A 43 5.56 -10.47 -1.52
C THR A 43 6.94 -10.48 -2.18
N SER A 44 7.02 -10.84 -3.47
CA SER A 44 8.30 -10.87 -4.19
C SER A 44 8.93 -9.48 -4.35
N VAL A 45 8.12 -8.45 -4.57
CA VAL A 45 8.57 -7.05 -4.61
C VAL A 45 9.08 -6.61 -3.24
N ALA A 46 8.34 -6.90 -2.17
CA ALA A 46 8.73 -6.53 -0.81
C ALA A 46 10.06 -7.17 -0.40
N GLU A 47 10.30 -8.41 -0.80
CA GLU A 47 11.57 -9.11 -0.56
C GLU A 47 12.74 -8.50 -1.36
N ALA A 48 12.49 -8.06 -2.60
CA ALA A 48 13.55 -7.59 -3.48
C ALA A 48 13.92 -6.12 -3.29
N ILE A 49 12.93 -5.26 -3.05
CA ILE A 49 13.13 -3.80 -3.06
C ILE A 49 12.63 -3.08 -1.81
N GLU A 50 12.06 -3.80 -0.86
CA GLU A 50 11.60 -3.29 0.44
C GLU A 50 10.45 -2.27 0.37
N PHE A 51 9.68 -2.29 -0.71
CA PHE A 51 8.37 -1.64 -0.76
C PHE A 51 7.29 -2.59 -0.24
N ARG A 52 6.40 -2.10 0.62
CA ARG A 52 5.36 -2.91 1.25
C ARG A 52 4.00 -2.23 1.13
N ALA A 53 2.94 -3.04 1.07
CA ALA A 53 1.58 -2.54 1.21
C ALA A 53 1.30 -2.21 2.68
N GLY A 54 0.73 -1.04 2.89
CA GLY A 54 0.16 -0.57 4.15
C GLY A 54 -1.32 -0.31 4.00
N PHE A 55 -2.01 -0.22 5.13
CA PHE A 55 -3.42 0.13 5.20
C PHE A 55 -3.64 1.00 6.43
N ASP A 56 -4.18 2.20 6.21
CA ASP A 56 -4.54 3.13 7.27
C ASP A 56 -6.00 2.85 7.70
N PRO A 57 -6.23 2.33 8.92
CA PRO A 57 -7.57 1.96 9.37
C PRO A 57 -8.42 3.17 9.80
N TYR A 58 -7.81 4.33 10.04
CA TYR A 58 -8.51 5.56 10.40
C TYR A 58 -9.10 6.22 9.16
N LEU A 59 -8.31 6.30 8.09
CA LEU A 59 -8.73 6.85 6.80
C LEU A 59 -9.37 5.80 5.87
N ASP A 60 -9.24 4.50 6.18
CA ASP A 60 -9.67 3.38 5.33
C ASP A 60 -8.95 3.36 3.97
N LEU A 61 -7.65 3.71 3.96
CA LEU A 61 -6.85 3.88 2.74
C LEU A 61 -5.72 2.85 2.64
N ASP A 62 -5.65 2.17 1.50
CA ASP A 62 -4.46 1.43 1.08
C ASP A 62 -3.35 2.38 0.63
N TYR A 63 -2.10 2.01 0.89
CA TYR A 63 -0.94 2.75 0.42
C TYR A 63 0.27 1.83 0.26
N ILE A 64 1.31 2.29 -0.44
CA ILE A 64 2.59 1.61 -0.53
C ILE A 64 3.65 2.47 0.16
N TYR A 65 4.50 1.85 0.99
CA TYR A 65 5.56 2.54 1.69
C TYR A 65 6.90 1.82 1.55
N MET A 66 7.98 2.58 1.68
CA MET A 66 9.34 2.07 1.70
C MET A 66 9.74 1.69 3.14
N ALA A 67 10.18 0.46 3.37
CA ALA A 67 10.54 -0.02 4.70
C ALA A 67 11.90 0.48 5.21
N GLY A 68 12.59 1.35 4.46
CA GLY A 68 13.91 1.90 4.80
C GLY A 68 14.19 3.22 4.10
N ASN A 69 15.25 3.91 4.53
CA ASN A 69 15.73 5.13 3.88
C ASN A 69 16.89 4.77 2.96
N PHE A 70 16.74 4.98 1.65
CA PHE A 70 17.75 4.62 0.66
C PHE A 70 18.32 5.85 -0.06
N THR A 71 19.61 5.79 -0.39
CA THR A 71 20.23 6.78 -1.28
C THR A 71 19.71 6.62 -2.72
N LYS A 72 20.01 7.60 -3.59
CA LYS A 72 19.60 7.54 -5.00
C LYS A 72 20.21 6.32 -5.71
N GLU A 73 21.44 5.98 -5.37
CA GLU A 73 22.18 4.85 -5.93
C GLU A 73 21.53 3.51 -5.52
N GLU A 74 21.13 3.38 -4.26
CA GLU A 74 20.43 2.20 -3.75
C GLU A 74 19.05 2.03 -4.39
N ILE A 75 18.34 3.13 -4.65
CA ILE A 75 17.07 3.12 -5.39
C ILE A 75 17.27 2.61 -6.83
N ALA A 76 18.32 3.04 -7.52
CA ALA A 76 18.60 2.54 -8.87
C ALA A 76 18.91 1.03 -8.89
N VAL A 77 19.64 0.54 -7.88
CA VAL A 77 19.87 -0.91 -7.72
C VAL A 77 18.55 -1.65 -7.47
N LYS A 78 17.67 -1.09 -6.63
CA LYS A 78 16.34 -1.65 -6.37
C LYS A 78 15.47 -1.63 -7.63
N GLU A 79 15.52 -0.58 -8.45
CA GLU A 79 14.79 -0.54 -9.72
C GLU A 79 15.20 -1.68 -10.67
N LYS A 80 16.50 -2.00 -10.72
CA LYS A 80 16.99 -3.17 -11.46
C LYS A 80 16.44 -4.49 -10.89
N LYS A 81 16.45 -4.66 -9.56
CA LYS A 81 15.89 -5.85 -8.90
C LYS A 81 14.38 -5.97 -9.10
N LEU A 82 13.66 -4.85 -9.08
CA LEU A 82 12.22 -4.82 -9.38
C LEU A 82 11.96 -5.44 -10.74
N LYS A 83 12.70 -4.99 -11.77
CA LYS A 83 12.60 -5.55 -13.13
C LYS A 83 12.76 -7.06 -13.14
N GLU A 84 13.82 -7.57 -12.50
CA GLU A 84 14.12 -9.00 -12.42
C GLU A 84 12.94 -9.77 -11.80
N VAL A 85 12.37 -9.27 -10.70
CA VAL A 85 11.19 -9.87 -10.06
C VAL A 85 9.99 -9.89 -10.97
N ILE A 86 9.57 -8.73 -11.50
CA ILE A 86 8.31 -8.67 -12.26
C ILE A 86 8.40 -9.39 -13.61
N THR A 87 9.60 -9.55 -14.19
CA THR A 87 9.80 -10.38 -15.39
C THR A 87 9.55 -11.87 -15.17
N SER A 88 9.50 -12.33 -13.91
CA SER A 88 9.16 -13.72 -13.57
C SER A 88 7.64 -14.00 -13.58
N PHE A 89 6.82 -12.95 -13.66
CA PHE A 89 5.36 -13.04 -13.72
C PHE A 89 4.85 -12.84 -15.15
N LYS A 90 3.58 -13.22 -15.40
CA LYS A 90 2.93 -12.96 -16.69
C LYS A 90 2.72 -11.47 -16.86
N SER A 91 2.90 -10.97 -18.09
CA SER A 91 2.83 -9.54 -18.37
C SER A 91 1.45 -8.94 -18.02
N GLU A 92 0.39 -9.72 -18.21
CA GLU A 92 -0.99 -9.33 -17.90
C GLU A 92 -1.21 -9.15 -16.40
N ASP A 93 -0.62 -10.03 -15.57
CA ASP A 93 -0.71 -9.94 -14.11
C ASP A 93 0.07 -8.71 -13.60
N VAL A 94 1.23 -8.42 -14.18
CA VAL A 94 2.04 -7.23 -13.83
C VAL A 94 1.34 -5.95 -14.25
N ILE A 95 0.71 -5.92 -15.43
CA ILE A 95 -0.11 -4.77 -15.89
C ILE A 95 -1.27 -4.54 -14.93
N ALA A 96 -2.04 -5.59 -14.60
CA ALA A 96 -3.17 -5.49 -13.67
C ALA A 96 -2.72 -5.00 -12.27
N PHE A 97 -1.57 -5.50 -11.80
CA PHE A 97 -0.97 -5.06 -10.54
C PHE A 97 -0.60 -3.57 -10.57
N TYR A 98 0.04 -3.10 -11.64
CA TYR A 98 0.33 -1.68 -11.82
C TYR A 98 -0.92 -0.82 -11.88
N GLU A 99 -1.93 -1.21 -12.67
CA GLU A 99 -3.18 -0.44 -12.76
C GLU A 99 -3.87 -0.34 -11.38
N LYS A 100 -3.74 -1.37 -10.55
CA LYS A 100 -4.22 -1.35 -9.16
C LYS A 100 -3.43 -0.37 -8.30
N VAL A 101 -2.10 -0.42 -8.34
CA VAL A 101 -1.24 0.55 -7.62
C VAL A 101 -1.50 1.99 -8.09
N PHE A 102 -1.67 2.20 -9.39
CA PHE A 102 -2.02 3.51 -9.95
C PHE A 102 -3.41 3.97 -9.48
N SER A 103 -4.38 3.05 -9.34
CA SER A 103 -5.68 3.38 -8.75
C SER A 103 -5.53 3.85 -7.30
N ILE A 104 -4.64 3.24 -6.51
CA ILE A 104 -4.35 3.69 -5.13
C ILE A 104 -3.80 5.11 -5.12
N VAL A 105 -2.86 5.44 -6.02
CA VAL A 105 -2.32 6.80 -6.17
C VAL A 105 -3.46 7.81 -6.40
N GLU A 106 -4.36 7.52 -7.33
CA GLU A 106 -5.46 8.44 -7.65
C GLU A 106 -6.50 8.52 -6.52
N ILE A 107 -6.74 7.43 -5.77
CA ILE A 107 -7.59 7.44 -4.56
C ILE A 107 -6.98 8.34 -3.50
N LEU A 108 -5.68 8.20 -3.20
CA LEU A 108 -4.97 9.05 -2.24
C LEU A 108 -5.04 10.52 -2.64
N LYS A 109 -4.86 10.84 -3.94
CA LYS A 109 -4.99 12.21 -4.45
C LYS A 109 -6.41 12.75 -4.29
N TRP A 110 -7.42 11.95 -4.59
CA TRP A 110 -8.81 12.34 -4.44
C TRP A 110 -9.12 12.68 -2.99
N TYR A 111 -8.79 11.79 -2.03
CA TYR A 111 -9.02 12.04 -0.61
C TYR A 111 -8.21 13.22 -0.08
N ALA A 112 -6.96 13.39 -0.51
CA ALA A 112 -6.18 14.56 -0.11
C ALA A 112 -6.82 15.88 -0.56
N GLU A 113 -7.47 15.90 -1.73
CA GLU A 113 -8.17 17.09 -2.22
C GLU A 113 -9.53 17.28 -1.55
N ASP A 114 -10.28 16.19 -1.34
CA ASP A 114 -11.56 16.18 -0.60
C ASP A 114 -11.38 16.75 0.81
N TYR A 115 -10.39 16.24 1.56
CA TYR A 115 -10.06 16.77 2.88
C TYR A 115 -9.64 18.24 2.87
N LYS A 116 -8.99 18.74 1.80
CA LYS A 116 -8.72 20.19 1.70
C LYS A 116 -9.97 21.00 1.48
N ASN A 117 -10.90 20.51 0.65
CA ASN A 117 -12.16 21.17 0.37
C ASN A 117 -13.04 21.27 1.63
N ASP A 118 -12.95 20.25 2.49
CA ASP A 118 -13.63 20.18 3.78
C ASP A 118 -12.85 20.84 4.94
N GLU A 119 -11.72 21.50 4.64
CA GLU A 119 -10.83 22.15 5.61
C GLU A 119 -10.19 21.21 6.66
N GLU A 120 -10.19 19.89 6.41
CA GLU A 120 -9.50 18.85 7.17
C GLU A 120 -8.01 18.78 6.82
N TRP A 121 -7.29 19.86 7.12
CA TRP A 121 -5.90 20.05 6.71
C TRP A 121 -4.92 19.00 7.27
N ASN A 122 -5.22 18.39 8.42
CA ASN A 122 -4.33 17.42 9.05
C ASN A 122 -4.31 16.12 8.25
N GLU A 123 -5.50 15.63 7.88
CA GLU A 123 -5.73 14.44 7.07
C GLU A 123 -5.14 14.64 5.66
N ALA A 124 -5.43 15.78 5.03
CA ALA A 124 -4.84 16.13 3.74
C ALA A 124 -3.30 16.15 3.80
N THR A 125 -2.72 16.84 4.80
CA THR A 125 -1.26 16.90 4.98
C THR A 125 -0.68 15.52 5.26
N TYR A 126 -1.39 14.67 6.01
CA TYR A 126 -0.94 13.33 6.34
C TYR A 126 -0.81 12.47 5.07
N ILE A 127 -1.83 12.49 4.22
CA ILE A 127 -1.82 11.78 2.94
C ILE A 127 -0.68 12.30 2.06
N GLU A 128 -0.60 13.61 1.84
CA GLU A 128 0.38 14.23 0.94
C GLU A 128 1.83 14.02 1.38
N LYS A 129 2.10 14.01 2.69
CA LYS A 129 3.48 13.92 3.20
C LYS A 129 3.92 12.49 3.50
N TYR A 130 3.01 11.59 3.85
CA TYR A 130 3.38 10.29 4.39
C TYR A 130 2.85 9.09 3.60
N LEU A 131 1.70 9.20 2.92
CA LEU A 131 1.11 8.06 2.20
C LEU A 131 1.38 8.13 0.69
N LEU A 132 1.16 9.30 0.10
CA LEU A 132 1.22 9.51 -1.34
C LEU A 132 2.65 9.39 -1.93
N PRO A 133 3.70 9.98 -1.34
CA PRO A 133 5.00 10.07 -2.01
C PRO A 133 5.64 8.71 -2.37
N ASP A 134 5.61 7.76 -1.44
CA ASP A 134 6.17 6.43 -1.68
C ASP A 134 5.28 5.60 -2.63
N THR A 135 3.97 5.80 -2.56
CA THR A 135 3.01 5.14 -3.46
C THR A 135 3.22 5.61 -4.91
N GLU A 136 3.37 6.92 -5.13
CA GLU A 136 3.68 7.49 -6.44
C GLU A 136 5.01 6.99 -6.97
N LYS A 137 6.05 7.06 -6.14
CA LYS A 137 7.39 6.58 -6.50
C LYS A 137 7.37 5.11 -6.93
N PHE A 138 6.64 4.26 -6.20
CA PHE A 138 6.51 2.86 -6.55
C PHE A 138 5.73 2.66 -7.86
N SER A 139 4.62 3.40 -8.05
CA SER A 139 3.84 3.39 -9.30
C SER A 139 4.69 3.78 -10.51
N GLU A 140 5.52 4.82 -10.38
CA GLU A 140 6.44 5.27 -11.44
C GLU A 140 7.51 4.21 -11.77
N MET A 141 8.05 3.55 -10.74
CA MET A 141 9.00 2.46 -10.93
C MET A 141 8.38 1.27 -11.67
N LEU A 142 7.13 0.91 -11.34
CA LEU A 142 6.40 -0.15 -12.05
C LEU A 142 6.15 0.23 -13.51
N GLU A 143 5.66 1.45 -13.75
CA GLU A 143 5.36 1.95 -15.09
C GLU A 143 6.56 1.84 -16.04
N LYS A 144 7.72 2.35 -15.61
CA LYS A 144 8.97 2.31 -16.39
C LYS A 144 9.32 0.88 -16.80
N ASN A 145 9.13 -0.08 -15.91
CA ASN A 145 9.49 -1.46 -16.19
C ASN A 145 8.43 -2.22 -17.00
N ILE A 146 7.14 -1.87 -16.86
CA ILE A 146 6.07 -2.46 -17.67
C ILE A 146 6.22 -2.11 -19.13
N ILE A 147 6.59 -0.87 -19.46
CA ILE A 147 6.85 -0.45 -20.85
C ILE A 147 7.95 -1.30 -21.49
N ILE A 148 8.93 -1.75 -20.70
CA ILE A 148 10.02 -2.63 -21.16
C ILE A 148 9.53 -4.07 -21.37
N ILE A 149 8.64 -4.56 -20.49
CA ILE A 149 8.14 -5.96 -20.50
C ILE A 149 7.07 -6.15 -21.56
N ASN A 150 6.19 -5.17 -21.73
CA ASN A 150 5.10 -5.18 -22.69
C ASN A 150 5.07 -3.86 -23.47
N PRO A 151 5.82 -3.77 -24.58
CA PRO A 151 5.86 -2.58 -25.42
C PRO A 151 4.50 -2.20 -26.01
N ASP A 152 3.58 -3.16 -26.21
CA ASP A 152 2.24 -2.84 -26.72
C ASP A 152 1.41 -2.09 -25.69
N TYR A 153 1.59 -2.39 -24.40
CA TYR A 153 0.92 -1.64 -23.33
C TYR A 153 1.33 -0.15 -23.31
N SER A 154 2.57 0.18 -23.71
CA SER A 154 3.03 1.57 -23.80
C SER A 154 2.18 2.44 -24.74
N LYS A 155 1.51 1.83 -25.73
CA LYS A 155 0.65 2.54 -26.69
C LYS A 155 -0.70 2.94 -26.08
N ILE A 156 -1.13 2.25 -25.03
CA ILE A 156 -2.44 2.45 -24.41
C ILE A 156 -2.37 2.96 -22.96
N ILE A 157 -1.18 3.02 -22.37
CA ILE A 157 -1.01 3.32 -20.94
C ILE A 157 -1.64 4.64 -20.51
N GLU A 158 -1.50 5.69 -21.32
CA GLU A 158 -2.09 7.01 -21.01
C GLU A 158 -3.63 6.99 -21.08
N GLU A 159 -4.20 6.19 -21.99
CA GLU A 159 -5.65 5.99 -22.04
C GLU A 159 -6.12 5.18 -20.82
N ARG A 160 -5.38 4.14 -20.44
CA ARG A 160 -5.68 3.34 -19.24
C ARG A 160 -5.63 4.18 -17.96
N LYS A 161 -4.62 5.03 -17.81
CA LYS A 161 -4.55 5.99 -16.68
C LYS A 161 -5.76 6.91 -16.64
N ARG A 162 -6.19 7.45 -17.78
CA ARG A 162 -7.40 8.30 -17.84
C ARG A 162 -8.64 7.53 -17.40
N VAL A 163 -8.85 6.32 -17.95
CA VAL A 163 -9.98 5.45 -17.58
C VAL A 163 -9.97 5.13 -16.08
N ILE A 164 -8.80 4.86 -15.50
CA ILE A 164 -8.67 4.61 -14.07
C ILE A 164 -9.01 5.85 -13.25
N LYS A 165 -8.49 7.01 -13.63
CA LYS A 165 -8.77 8.29 -12.97
C LYS A 165 -10.25 8.63 -12.99
N ASP A 166 -10.89 8.50 -14.15
CA ASP A 166 -12.33 8.75 -14.32
C ASP A 166 -13.16 7.77 -13.49
N ARG A 167 -12.75 6.49 -13.42
CA ARG A 167 -13.38 5.49 -12.56
C ARG A 167 -13.26 5.84 -11.08
N VAL A 168 -12.06 6.17 -10.60
CA VAL A 168 -11.82 6.55 -9.21
C VAL A 168 -12.69 7.74 -8.83
N LYS A 169 -12.70 8.78 -9.67
CA LYS A 169 -13.56 9.96 -9.45
C LYS A 169 -15.04 9.56 -9.37
N LYS A 170 -15.52 8.76 -10.30
CA LYS A 170 -16.92 8.31 -10.33
C LYS A 170 -17.31 7.44 -9.13
N ASP A 171 -16.39 6.63 -8.63
CA ASP A 171 -16.66 5.70 -7.52
C ASP A 171 -16.64 6.40 -6.16
N LEU A 172 -16.02 7.59 -6.07
CA LEU A 172 -15.85 8.37 -4.83
C LEU A 172 -16.72 9.65 -4.76
N ASP A 173 -17.10 10.23 -5.90
CA ASP A 173 -18.10 11.32 -5.99
C ASP A 173 -19.54 10.81 -5.77
#